data_AF-A0A379GH00-F1
#
_entry.id   AF-A0A379GH00-F1
#
_cell.length_a   1.000
_cell.length_b   1.000
_cell.length_c   1.000
_cell.angle_alpha   90.00
_cell.angle_beta   90.00
_cell.angle_gamma   90.00
#
_symmetry.space_group_name_H-M   'P 1'
#
loop_
_entity.id
_entity.type
_entity.pdbx_description
1 polymer ?
#
loop_
_entity_poly.entity_id
_entity_poly.type
_entity_poly.pdbx_seq_one_letter_code
_entity_poly.pdbx_strand_id
1 'polypeptide(L)' 'MIYSTVHLHPLKDEIFAGFKQIAQHQVAYNMALTGKQAVDLLQMTPFAWRASEEVKETLDKTEQFACETDFLIRVYQRV' A
#
# COMPACT_ATOMS: atom_id res chain seq x y z
N MET A 1 -17.48 -5.03 2.65
CA MET A 1 -16.20 -4.68 3.31
C MET A 1 -15.12 -5.62 2.82
N ILE A 2 -13.91 -5.10 2.54
CA ILE A 2 -12.79 -5.91 1.99
C ILE A 2 -12.00 -6.60 3.11
N TYR A 3 -11.93 -6.03 4.33
CA TYR A 3 -11.39 -6.65 5.56
C TYR A 3 -12.00 -6.06 6.83
N SER A 4 -12.00 -6.83 7.92
CA SER A 4 -12.33 -6.41 9.30
C SER A 4 -11.09 -6.22 10.20
N THR A 5 -9.91 -6.72 9.81
CA THR A 5 -8.68 -6.64 10.61
C THR A 5 -7.45 -6.44 9.72
N VAL A 6 -6.67 -5.38 9.98
CA VAL A 6 -5.40 -5.10 9.28
C VAL A 6 -4.37 -6.17 9.66
N HIS A 7 -3.86 -6.89 8.66
CA HIS A 7 -2.75 -7.82 8.85
C HIS A 7 -1.48 -7.15 8.32
N LEU A 8 -0.55 -6.82 9.23
CA LEU A 8 0.75 -6.29 8.85
C LEU A 8 1.51 -7.34 8.04
N HIS A 9 2.00 -6.96 6.87
CA HIS A 9 2.94 -7.81 6.13
C HIS A 9 4.23 -7.92 6.96
N PRO A 10 4.71 -9.15 7.27
CA PRO A 10 5.93 -9.32 8.02
C PRO A 10 7.09 -8.70 7.24
N LEU A 11 7.80 -7.76 7.87
CA LEU A 11 9.01 -7.18 7.33
C LEU A 11 10.07 -8.27 7.30
N LYS A 12 10.32 -8.86 6.12
CA LYS A 12 11.42 -9.79 5.92
C LYS A 12 12.70 -8.99 5.85
N ASP A 13 13.65 -9.27 6.75
CA ASP A 13 15.00 -8.76 6.61
C ASP A 13 15.71 -9.54 5.50
N GLU A 14 15.85 -8.89 4.35
CA GLU A 14 16.53 -9.46 3.19
C GLU A 14 18.04 -9.26 3.35
N ILE A 15 18.78 -10.37 3.30
CA ILE A 15 20.24 -10.39 3.28
C ILE A 15 20.68 -10.60 1.84
N PHE A 16 21.38 -9.61 1.30
CA PHE A 16 21.94 -9.67 -0.03
C PHE A 16 23.45 -9.93 0.05
N ALA A 17 23.90 -11.08 -0.46
CA ALA A 17 25.33 -11.42 -0.48
C ALA A 17 26.14 -10.38 -1.25
N GLY A 18 27.26 -9.92 -0.68
CA GLY A 18 28.09 -8.85 -1.26
C GLY A 18 27.54 -7.43 -1.10
N PHE A 19 26.45 -7.26 -0.36
CA PHE A 19 25.88 -5.95 -0.03
C PHE A 19 25.71 -5.79 1.48
N LYS A 20 25.89 -4.57 1.95
CA LYS A 20 25.61 -4.17 3.33
C LYS A 20 24.51 -3.12 3.33
N GLN A 21 23.49 -3.31 4.17
CA GLN A 21 22.51 -2.27 4.40
C GLN A 21 23.19 -1.08 5.09
N ILE A 22 23.05 0.11 4.51
CA ILE A 22 23.63 1.35 5.03
C ILE A 22 22.57 2.30 5.60
N ALA A 23 21.31 2.16 5.19
CA ALA A 23 20.21 2.95 5.71
C ALA A 23 18.87 2.23 5.59
N GLN A 24 17.93 2.63 6.44
CA GLN A 24 16.52 2.25 6.38
C GLN A 24 15.67 3.47 6.73
N HIS A 25 14.61 3.70 5.97
CA HIS A 25 13.67 4.80 6.16
C HIS A 25 12.26 4.26 6.07
N GLN A 26 11.42 4.64 7.04
CA GLN A 26 9.98 4.46 6.96
C GLN A 26 9.36 5.79 6.55
N VAL A 27 8.53 5.76 5.51
CA VAL A 27 7.89 6.94 4.93
C VAL A 27 6.40 6.68 4.91
N ALA A 28 5.71 7.28 5.88
CA ALA A 28 4.26 7.20 6.00
C ALA A 28 3.63 8.58 5.78
N TYR A 29 2.57 8.61 4.99
CA TYR A 29 1.80 9.83 4.75
C TYR A 29 0.37 9.51 4.32
N ASN A 30 -0.51 10.49 4.55
CA ASN A 30 -1.90 10.43 4.12
C ASN A 30 -2.05 11.01 2.71
N MET A 31 -2.86 10.32 1.90
CA MET A 31 -3.29 10.75 0.59
C MET A 31 -4.78 11.04 0.61
N ALA A 32 -5.16 12.05 -0.17
CA ALA A 32 -6.55 12.31 -0.48
C ALA A 32 -6.76 12.04 -1.97
N LEU A 33 -7.45 10.94 -2.27
CA LEU A 33 -7.70 10.48 -3.64
C LEU A 33 -9.13 10.84 -4.06
N THR A 34 -9.34 11.08 -5.34
CA THR A 34 -10.71 11.07 -5.88
C THR A 34 -11.26 9.64 -5.89
N GLY A 35 -12.58 9.48 -5.94
CA GLY A 35 -13.20 8.15 -6.02
C GLY A 35 -12.65 7.30 -7.16
N LYS A 36 -12.49 7.90 -8.34
CA LYS A 36 -11.86 7.24 -9.50
C LYS A 36 -10.43 6.77 -9.20
N GLN A 37 -9.59 7.63 -8.61
CA GLN A 37 -8.21 7.28 -8.27
C GLN A 37 -8.15 6.16 -7.22
N ALA A 38 -9.08 6.15 -6.27
CA ALA A 38 -9.17 5.11 -5.26
C ALA A 38 -9.60 3.76 -5.87
N VAL A 39 -10.53 3.77 -6.85
CA VAL A 39 -10.91 2.56 -7.61
C VAL A 39 -9.73 2.05 -8.44
N ASP A 40 -9.04 2.93 -9.16
CA ASP A 40 -7.87 2.56 -9.97
C ASP A 40 -6.77 1.96 -9.09
N LEU A 41 -6.48 2.57 -7.93
CA LEU A 41 -5.53 2.04 -6.95
C LEU A 41 -5.96 0.67 -6.44
N LEU A 42 -7.24 0.49 -6.10
CA LEU A 42 -7.78 -0.79 -5.64
C LEU A 42 -7.61 -1.90 -6.71
N GLN A 43 -7.83 -1.60 -7.99
CA GLN A 43 -7.65 -2.56 -9.10
C GLN A 43 -6.20 -3.04 -9.24
N MET A 44 -5.22 -2.22 -8.87
CA MET A 44 -3.80 -2.57 -8.89
C MET A 44 -3.35 -3.42 -7.69
N THR A 45 -4.26 -3.71 -6.75
CA THR A 45 -3.95 -4.54 -5.59
C THR A 45 -4.39 -5.99 -5.77
N PRO A 46 -3.73 -6.95 -5.10
CA PRO A 46 -4.20 -8.35 -5.03
C PRO A 46 -5.61 -8.53 -4.43
N PHE A 47 -6.21 -7.48 -3.88
CA PHE A 47 -7.52 -7.51 -3.23
C PHE A 47 -8.66 -6.99 -4.12
N ALA A 48 -8.36 -6.55 -5.35
CA ALA A 48 -9.33 -6.03 -6.30
C ALA A 48 -10.54 -6.95 -6.52
N TRP A 49 -10.30 -8.28 -6.51
CA TRP A 49 -11.33 -9.32 -6.72
C TRP A 49 -12.21 -9.56 -5.49
N ARG A 50 -11.78 -9.13 -4.29
CA ARG A 50 -12.58 -9.23 -3.06
C ARG A 50 -13.54 -8.06 -2.88
N ALA A 51 -13.41 -7.01 -3.67
CA ALA A 51 -14.32 -5.87 -3.65
C ALA A 51 -15.61 -6.21 -4.40
N SER A 52 -16.74 -6.20 -3.70
CA SER A 52 -18.06 -6.31 -4.34
C SER A 52 -18.33 -5.09 -5.21
N GLU A 53 -19.29 -5.20 -6.15
CA GLU A 53 -19.66 -4.08 -7.01
C GLU A 53 -20.17 -2.88 -6.18
N GLU A 54 -20.90 -3.11 -5.09
CA GLU A 54 -21.38 -1.99 -4.26
C GLU A 54 -20.23 -1.21 -3.61
N VAL A 55 -19.14 -1.90 -3.23
CA VAL A 55 -17.94 -1.24 -2.68
C VAL A 55 -17.25 -0.39 -3.74
N LYS A 56 -17.15 -0.90 -4.98
CA LYS A 56 -16.55 -0.14 -6.09
C LYS A 56 -17.38 1.09 -6.43
N GLU A 57 -18.70 0.96 -6.50
CA GLU A 57 -19.59 2.11 -6.76
C GLU A 57 -19.54 3.16 -5.66
N THR A 58 -19.54 2.71 -4.39
CA THR A 58 -19.44 3.63 -3.25
C THR A 58 -18.12 4.39 -3.28
N LEU A 59 -17.03 3.68 -3.58
CA LEU A 59 -15.71 4.28 -3.70
C LEU A 59 -15.63 5.26 -4.87
N ASP A 60 -16.18 4.91 -6.03
CA ASP A 60 -16.19 5.77 -7.23
C ASP A 60 -16.97 7.08 -7.01
N LYS A 61 -18.09 7.00 -6.27
CA LYS A 61 -18.94 8.15 -5.89
C LYS A 61 -18.37 8.97 -4.73
N THR A 62 -17.28 8.53 -4.11
CA THR A 62 -16.66 9.26 -3.00
C THR A 62 -15.87 10.45 -3.54
N GLU A 63 -16.24 11.66 -3.12
CA GLU A 63 -15.55 12.89 -3.58
C GLU A 63 -14.08 12.92 -3.15
N GLN A 64 -13.80 12.49 -1.92
CA GLN A 64 -12.46 12.44 -1.36
C GLN A 64 -12.29 11.21 -0.47
N PHE A 65 -11.45 10.28 -0.91
CA PHE A 65 -11.08 9.08 -0.18
C PHE A 65 -9.74 9.31 0.53
N ALA A 66 -9.76 9.28 1.86
CA ALA A 66 -8.55 9.32 2.67
C ALA A 66 -7.90 7.93 2.70
N CYS A 67 -6.64 7.85 2.29
CA CYS A 67 -5.86 6.62 2.25
C CYS A 67 -4.48 6.85 2.86
N GLU A 68 -4.05 5.98 3.76
CA GLU A 68 -2.71 6.01 4.30
C GLU A 68 -1.77 5.15 3.45
N THR A 69 -0.57 5.66 3.17
CA THR A 69 0.54 4.89 2.61
C THR A 69 1.65 4.77 3.63
N ASP A 70 2.25 3.59 3.70
CA ASP A 70 3.42 3.31 4.52
C ASP A 70 4.44 2.54 3.67
N PHE A 71 5.58 3.18 3.40
CA PHE A 71 6.69 2.61 2.64
C PHE A 71 7.87 2.32 3.55
N LEU A 72 8.45 1.13 3.39
CA LEU A 72 9.77 0.81 3.93
C LEU A 72 10.81 0.86 2.82
N ILE A 73 11.73 1.83 2.91
CA ILE A 73 12.83 2.01 1.96
C ILE A 73 14.13 1.55 2.63
N ARG A 74 14.86 0.65 1.98
CA ARG A 74 16.17 0.16 2.45
C ARG A 74 17.23 0.44 1.40
N VAL A 75 18.38 0.95 1.86
CA VAL A 75 19.51 1.29 0.99
C VAL A 75 20.65 0.34 1.29
N TYR A 76 21.14 -0.33 0.24
CA TYR A 76 22.23 -1.28 0.32
C TYR A 76 23.40 -0.79 -0.53
N GLN A 77 24.62 -0.92 0.00
CA GLN A 77 25.86 -0.61 -0.69
C GLN A 77 26.64 -1.89 -0.93
N ARG A 78 27.19 -2.05 -2.14
CA ARG A 78 28.08 -3.16 -2.45
C ARG A 78 29.36 -3.05 -1.62
N VAL A 79 29.74 -4.15 -0.97
CA VAL A 79 30.99 -4.29 -0.19
C VAL A 79 32.16 -4.59 -1.12
#